data_AF-A0A502XT48-F1
#
_entry.id   AF-A0A502XT48-F1
#
_cell.length_a   1.000
_cell.length_b   1.000
_cell.length_c   1.000
_cell.angle_alpha   90.00
_cell.angle_beta   90.00
_cell.angle_gamma   90.00
#
_symmetry.space_group_name_H-M   'P 1'
#
loop_
_entity.id
_entity.type
_entity.pdbx_description
1 polymer ?
#
loop_
_entity_poly.entity_id
_entity_poly.type
_entity_poly.pdbx_seq_one_letter_code
_entity_poly.pdbx_strand_id
1 'polypeptide(L)'
;MESAEKLSITVTPAMARMIREKVEDGSFGSASEVIRAALRAFQREEEEHAERVASIRARVKASIEDTRPSHSGDDVRTHLNRLFAQYSSRTDDSAT
;
A
#
# COMPACT_ATOMS: atom_id res chain seq x y z
N MET A 1 31.68 3.52 -1.18
CA MET A 1 31.01 2.64 -0.19
C MET A 1 30.96 3.42 1.09
N GLU A 2 29.75 3.80 1.51
CA GLU A 2 29.57 4.52 2.77
C GLU A 2 30.00 3.59 3.93
N SER A 3 30.83 4.12 4.83
CA SER A 3 31.36 3.34 5.95
C SER A 3 30.23 2.99 6.91
N ALA A 4 30.18 1.73 7.37
CA ALA A 4 29.19 1.32 8.35
C ALA A 4 29.44 2.03 9.70
N GLU A 5 28.45 2.77 10.18
CA GLU A 5 28.47 3.37 11.52
C GLU A 5 28.04 2.35 12.58
N LYS A 6 28.70 2.35 13.74
CA LYS A 6 28.34 1.48 14.88
C LYS A 6 27.34 2.20 15.78
N LEU A 7 26.14 1.64 15.87
CA LEU A 7 25.10 2.10 16.79
C LEU A 7 24.86 1.04 17.88
N SER A 8 24.82 1.47 19.14
CA SER A 8 24.35 0.64 20.25
C SER A 8 22.85 0.84 20.42
N ILE A 9 22.07 -0.22 20.25
CA ILE A 9 20.61 -0.19 20.37
C ILE A 9 20.13 -1.17 21.43
N THR A 10 19.11 -0.77 22.19
CA THR A 10 18.39 -1.67 23.09
C THR A 10 17.22 -2.26 22.33
N VAL A 11 17.14 -3.59 22.28
CA VAL A 11 16.03 -4.33 21.69
C VAL A 11 15.35 -5.18 22.74
N THR A 12 14.10 -5.57 22.48
CA THR A 12 13.39 -6.48 23.39
C THR A 12 14.04 -7.87 23.39
N PRO A 13 13.92 -8.66 24.47
CA PRO A 13 14.44 -10.02 24.51
C PRO A 13 13.89 -10.92 23.39
N ALA A 14 12.65 -10.69 22.96
CA ALA A 14 12.03 -11.41 21.86
C ALA A 14 12.71 -11.10 20.52
N MET A 15 12.97 -9.82 20.23
CA MET A 15 13.71 -9.41 19.02
C MET A 15 15.14 -9.96 19.04
N ALA A 16 15.81 -9.93 20.19
CA ALA A 16 17.16 -10.47 20.31
C ALA A 16 17.21 -11.98 20.03
N ARG A 17 16.20 -12.75 20.46
CA ARG A 17 16.07 -14.18 20.11
C ARG A 17 15.89 -14.37 18.62
N MET A 18 14.95 -13.65 18.02
CA MET A 18 14.69 -13.72 16.58
C MET A 18 15.95 -13.39 15.74
N ILE A 19 16.70 -12.36 16.13
CA ILE A 19 17.94 -11.99 15.44
C ILE A 19 18.97 -13.12 15.55
N ARG A 20 19.12 -13.76 16.72
CA ARG A 20 20.04 -14.89 16.90
C ARG A 20 19.62 -16.11 16.09
N GLU A 21 18.34 -16.48 16.12
CA GLU A 21 17.79 -17.59 15.33
C GLU A 21 18.08 -17.39 13.82
N LYS A 22 17.92 -16.17 13.31
CA LYS A 22 18.21 -15.80 11.91
C LYS A 22 19.69 -15.82 11.53
N VAL A 23 20.58 -15.78 12.51
CA VAL A 23 22.02 -15.95 12.27
C VAL A 23 22.41 -17.41 12.42
N GLU A 24 21.84 -18.10 13.42
CA GLU A 24 22.06 -19.53 13.67
C GLU A 24 21.52 -20.43 12.55
N ASP A 25 20.39 -20.05 11.92
CA ASP A 25 19.81 -20.76 10.78
C ASP A 25 20.58 -20.51 9.46
N GLY A 26 21.59 -19.64 9.47
CA GLY A 26 22.43 -19.31 8.33
C GLY A 26 21.78 -18.36 7.31
N SER A 27 20.58 -17.83 7.56
CA SER A 27 19.93 -16.86 6.67
C SER A 27 20.71 -15.54 6.59
N PHE A 28 21.46 -15.19 7.64
CA PHE A 28 22.26 -13.97 7.73
C PHE A 28 23.61 -14.25 8.38
N GLY A 29 24.67 -13.57 7.91
CA GLY A 29 26.03 -13.72 8.45
C GLY A 29 26.29 -12.95 9.75
N SER A 30 25.40 -12.04 10.14
CA SER A 30 25.53 -11.29 11.40
C SER A 30 24.23 -10.61 11.84
N ALA A 31 24.15 -10.26 13.13
CA ALA A 31 23.06 -9.45 13.66
C ALA A 31 22.92 -8.10 12.94
N SER A 32 24.04 -7.45 12.59
CA SER A 32 24.02 -6.19 11.83
C SER A 32 23.43 -6.35 10.44
N GLU A 33 23.56 -7.53 9.82
CA GLU A 33 22.96 -7.82 8.52
C GLU A 33 21.43 -8.00 8.63
N VAL A 34 20.96 -8.70 9.67
CA VAL A 34 19.53 -8.81 9.98
C VAL A 34 18.91 -7.42 10.16
N ILE A 35 19.55 -6.54 10.95
CA ILE A 35 19.06 -5.18 11.17
C ILE A 35 19.05 -4.36 9.87
N ARG A 36 20.08 -4.44 9.04
CA ARG A 36 20.08 -3.76 7.73
C ARG A 36 18.97 -4.28 6.82
N ALA A 37 18.73 -5.59 6.80
CA ALA A 37 17.64 -6.17 6.02
C ALA A 37 16.26 -5.70 6.50
N ALA A 38 16.06 -5.66 7.83
CA ALA A 38 14.85 -5.15 8.45
C ALA A 38 14.62 -3.67 8.11
N LEU A 39 15.65 -2.82 8.22
CA LEU A 39 15.55 -1.40 7.87
C LEU A 39 15.23 -1.17 6.38
N ARG A 40 15.81 -1.99 5.48
CA ARG A 40 15.47 -1.93 4.05
C ARG A 40 14.01 -2.34 3.79
N ALA A 41 13.51 -3.34 4.52
CA ALA A 41 12.11 -3.76 4.40
C ALA A 41 11.17 -2.65 4.92
N PHE A 42 11.48 -2.09 6.08
CA PHE A 42 10.75 -0.97 6.67
C PHE A 42 10.70 0.24 5.72
N GLN A 43 11.83 0.61 5.11
CA GLN A 43 11.87 1.73 4.17
C GLN A 43 10.95 1.53 2.95
N ARG A 44 10.88 0.29 2.40
CA ARG A 44 9.98 -0.02 1.30
C ARG A 44 8.51 0.09 1.73
N GLU A 45 8.18 -0.43 2.91
CA GLU A 45 6.82 -0.34 3.44
C GLU A 45 6.38 1.11 3.63
N GLU A 46 7.26 1.97 4.17
CA GLU A 46 7.01 3.39 4.33
C GLU A 46 6.82 4.12 3.00
N GLU A 47 7.63 3.78 1.98
CA GLU A 47 7.50 4.34 0.63
C GLU A 47 6.16 3.95 -0.01
N GLU A 48 5.80 2.66 0.02
CA GLU A 48 4.51 2.19 -0.47
C GLU A 48 3.34 2.81 0.30
N HIS A 49 3.46 2.99 1.61
CA HIS A 49 2.44 3.65 2.42
C HIS A 49 2.30 5.12 2.02
N ALA A 50 3.41 5.83 1.84
CA ALA A 50 3.42 7.23 1.41
C ALA A 50 2.76 7.39 0.03
N GLU A 51 3.06 6.51 -0.92
CA GLU A 51 2.43 6.50 -2.24
C GLU A 51 0.92 6.27 -2.17
N ARG A 52 0.48 5.28 -1.39
CA ARG A 52 -0.96 5.02 -1.18
C ARG A 52 -1.66 6.23 -0.59
N VAL A 53 -1.09 6.85 0.44
CA VAL A 53 -1.64 8.03 1.08
C VAL A 53 -1.64 9.22 0.12
N ALA A 54 -0.60 9.40 -0.69
CA ALA A 54 -0.53 10.46 -1.70
C ALA A 54 -1.64 10.30 -2.75
N SER A 55 -1.89 9.08 -3.23
CA SER A 55 -2.97 8.77 -4.17
C SER A 55 -4.36 9.09 -3.57
N ILE A 56 -4.61 8.70 -2.33
CA ILE A 56 -5.86 9.02 -1.62
C ILE A 56 -6.01 10.54 -1.48
N ARG A 57 -4.96 11.24 -1.06
CA ARG A 57 -4.97 12.70 -0.89
C ARG A 57 -5.25 13.41 -2.21
N ALA A 58 -4.66 12.95 -3.32
CA ALA A 58 -4.90 13.50 -4.65
C ALA A 58 -6.36 13.32 -5.07
N ARG A 59 -6.96 12.14 -4.86
CA ARG A 59 -8.38 11.88 -5.15
C ARG A 59 -9.32 12.75 -4.33
N VAL A 60 -9.04 12.91 -3.03
CA VAL A 60 -9.81 13.78 -2.14
C VAL A 60 -9.71 15.24 -2.60
N LYS A 61 -8.49 15.71 -2.89
CA LYS A 61 -8.27 17.07 -3.40
C LYS A 61 -9.05 17.31 -4.70
N ALA A 62 -8.95 16.40 -5.66
CA ALA A 62 -9.68 16.47 -6.92
C ALA A 62 -11.21 16.52 -6.70
N SER A 63 -11.73 15.80 -5.71
CA SER A 63 -13.14 15.85 -5.35
C SER A 63 -13.56 17.17 -4.68
N ILE A 64 -12.68 17.78 -3.89
CA ILE A 64 -12.96 19.08 -3.23
C ILE A 64 -12.90 20.22 -4.26
N GLU A 65 -11.96 20.14 -5.20
CA GLU A 65 -11.79 21.12 -6.28
C GLU A 65 -12.78 20.91 -7.43
N ASP A 66 -13.60 19.86 -7.38
CA ASP A 66 -14.61 19.59 -8.39
C ASP A 66 -15.75 20.62 -8.33
N THR A 67 -15.89 21.40 -9.40
CA THR A 67 -16.91 22.44 -9.53
C THR A 67 -18.24 21.92 -10.08
N ARG A 68 -18.31 20.63 -10.43
CA ARG A 68 -19.55 20.01 -10.94
C ARG A 68 -20.64 20.00 -9.86
N PRO A 69 -21.92 20.08 -10.26
CA PRO A 69 -23.02 20.09 -9.32
C PRO A 69 -23.12 18.76 -8.56
N SER A 70 -23.47 18.84 -7.28
CA SER A 70 -23.80 17.67 -6.48
C SER A 70 -25.05 16.98 -7.03
N HIS A 71 -25.00 15.65 -7.14
CA HIS A 71 -26.15 14.83 -7.54
C HIS A 71 -26.80 14.19 -6.31
N SER A 72 -28.12 14.04 -6.33
CA SER A 72 -28.82 13.28 -5.30
C SER A 72 -28.55 11.78 -5.44
N GLY A 73 -28.69 11.03 -4.34
CA GLY A 73 -28.53 9.57 -4.38
C GLY A 73 -29.49 8.88 -5.34
N ASP A 74 -30.71 9.40 -5.49
CA ASP A 74 -31.72 8.85 -6.39
C ASP A 74 -31.40 9.12 -7.86
N ASP A 75 -30.86 10.31 -8.19
CA ASP A 75 -30.41 10.63 -9.55
C ASP A 75 -29.25 9.72 -9.96
N VAL A 76 -28.28 9.54 -9.06
CA VAL A 76 -27.13 8.64 -9.28
C VAL A 76 -27.61 7.21 -9.50
N ARG A 77 -28.51 6.71 -8.64
CA ARG A 77 -29.02 5.33 -8.76
C ARG A 77 -29.81 5.13 -10.05
N THR A 78 -30.64 6.09 -10.44
CA THR A 78 -31.38 6.05 -11.70
C THR A 78 -30.42 6.03 -12.90
N HIS A 79 -29.38 6.85 -12.87
CA HIS A 79 -28.37 6.90 -13.92
C HIS A 79 -27.59 5.57 -14.03
N LEU A 80 -27.15 5.01 -12.90
CA LEU A 80 -26.45 3.72 -12.86
C LEU A 80 -27.31 2.58 -13.39
N ASN A 81 -28.58 2.48 -12.96
CA ASN A 81 -29.49 1.45 -13.46
C ASN A 81 -29.68 1.52 -14.98
N ARG A 82 -29.75 2.74 -15.53
CA ARG A 82 -29.82 2.96 -16.98
C ARG A 82 -28.55 2.47 -17.68
N LEU A 83 -27.37 2.79 -17.16
CA LEU A 83 -26.10 2.32 -17.71
C LEU A 83 -26.02 0.79 -17.69
N PHE A 84 -26.38 0.15 -16.57
CA PHE A 84 -26.40 -1.31 -16.47
C PHE A 84 -27.31 -1.94 -17.53
N ALA A 85 -28.55 -1.47 -17.67
CA ALA A 85 -29.47 -1.99 -18.68
C ALA A 85 -28.93 -1.89 -20.13
N GLN A 86 -28.19 -0.82 -20.45
CA GLN A 86 -27.57 -0.64 -21.77
C GLN A 86 -26.42 -1.61 -22.03
N TYR A 87 -25.66 -1.98 -21.00
CA TYR A 87 -24.58 -2.96 -21.14
C TYR A 87 -25.11 -4.39 -21.20
N SER A 88 -26.15 -4.72 -20.42
CA SER A 88 -26.77 -6.05 -20.44
C SER A 88 -27.37 -6.38 -21.80
N SER A 89 -28.07 -5.42 -22.43
CA SER A 89 -28.68 -5.64 -23.75
C SER A 89 -27.65 -5.80 -24.87
N ARG A 90 -26.47 -5.19 -24.73
CA ARG A 90 -25.39 -5.27 -25.72
C ARG A 90 -24.66 -6.61 -25.69
N THR A 91 -24.57 -7.25 -24.53
CA THR A 91 -24.01 -8.60 -24.40
C THR A 91 -24.94 -9.67 -24.98
N ASP A 92 -26.26 -9.49 -24.86
CA ASP A 92 -27.25 -10.43 -25.41
C ASP A 92 -27.32 -10.38 -26.96
N ASP A 93 -27.09 -9.21 -27.57
CA ASP A 93 -27.09 -9.02 -29.04
C ASP A 93 -25.82 -9.55 -29.73
N SER A 94 -24.75 -9.82 -28.97
CA SER A 94 -23.49 -10.40 -29.49
C SER A 94 -23.43 -11.94 -29.47
N ALA A 95 -24.52 -12.61 -29.05
CA ALA A 95 -24.61 -14.06 -28.88
C ALA A 95 -25.49 -14.78 -29.95
N THR A 96 -25.90 -14.08 -31.02
CA THR A 96 -26.57 -14.65 -32.20
C THR A 96 -25.78 -14.37 -33.47
#